data_AF-A0A0S9DNY1-F1
#
_entry.id   AF-A0A0S9DNY1-F1
#
_cell.length_a   1.000
_cell.length_b   1.000
_cell.length_c   1.000
_cell.angle_alpha   90.00
_cell.angle_beta   90.00
_cell.angle_gamma   90.00
#
_symmetry.space_group_name_H-M   'P 1'
#
loop_
_entity.id
_entity.type
_entity.pdbx_description
1 polymer ?
#
loop_
_entity_poly.entity_id
_entity_poly.type
_entity_poly.pdbx_seq_one_letter_code
_entity_poly.pdbx_strand_id
1 'polypeptide(L)'
;MDHSNDTLASKNHGSGSAFRRVGATVAVACAITGSIMGLGAMGALATPGSSPAVVTASDDATPTPAFDPTTKVTYTEADLAAFAASPYAGDALNLAAIWGTDTEWAAGKAGSKIQAGIALPFAPGESSSVDYSTDQKLLALQSQVDFTEIMQLAAAWDSDDLLSAKVELGALLLAHQPLPAVPTSFSDEEKENAFGLWGYTDAEAVKLAGLWQTDTHSAILRAGTDILAGNDLPL
;
A
#
# COMPACT_ATOMS: atom_id res chain seq x y z
N MET A 1 -44.45 6.60 -57.68
CA MET A 1 -43.25 6.78 -58.52
C MET A 1 -42.96 8.28 -58.49
N ASP A 2 -41.81 8.81 -58.10
CA ASP A 2 -40.43 8.39 -58.38
C ASP A 2 -39.45 8.82 -57.29
N HIS A 3 -38.37 8.05 -57.16
CA HIS A 3 -37.22 8.29 -56.28
C HIS A 3 -36.26 9.32 -56.88
N SER A 4 -35.68 10.19 -56.06
CA SER A 4 -34.38 10.82 -56.33
C SER A 4 -33.67 11.12 -55.01
N ASN A 5 -32.76 10.22 -54.65
CA ASN A 5 -31.63 10.51 -53.79
C ASN A 5 -30.59 11.24 -54.64
N ASP A 6 -30.00 12.33 -54.13
CA ASP A 6 -28.58 12.56 -54.39
C ASP A 6 -27.93 13.37 -53.27
N THR A 7 -26.96 12.68 -52.67
CA THR A 7 -25.92 13.07 -51.72
C THR A 7 -24.94 14.09 -52.27
N LEU A 8 -24.58 15.10 -51.48
CA LEU A 8 -23.22 15.66 -51.48
C LEU A 8 -22.80 16.03 -50.06
N ALA A 9 -21.93 15.19 -49.50
CA ALA A 9 -21.17 15.44 -48.29
C ALA A 9 -20.02 16.41 -48.59
N SER A 10 -19.85 17.43 -47.74
CA SER A 10 -18.66 18.26 -47.76
C SER A 10 -18.35 18.78 -46.35
N LYS A 11 -17.30 18.24 -45.72
CA LYS A 11 -16.40 19.04 -44.87
C LYS A 11 -15.09 18.29 -44.64
N ASN A 12 -14.10 18.62 -45.48
CA ASN A 12 -12.69 18.41 -45.18
C ASN A 12 -12.26 19.44 -44.12
N HIS A 13 -11.78 18.97 -42.97
CA HIS A 13 -10.97 19.77 -42.05
C HIS A 13 -9.56 19.20 -42.04
N GLY A 14 -8.63 20.03 -42.50
CA GLY A 14 -7.20 19.73 -42.49
C GLY A 14 -6.50 20.35 -41.29
N SER A 15 -5.24 19.91 -41.18
CA SER A 15 -4.11 20.55 -40.49
C SER A 15 -3.97 20.31 -38.99
N GLY A 16 -2.88 19.64 -38.61
CA GLY A 16 -2.41 19.51 -37.23
C GLY A 16 -1.20 18.58 -37.12
N SER A 17 -0.02 19.17 -37.02
CA SER A 17 1.31 18.57 -37.12
C SER A 17 1.80 17.79 -35.89
N ALA A 18 2.56 16.73 -36.18
CA ALA A 18 3.83 16.30 -35.58
C ALA A 18 3.95 16.09 -34.05
N PHE A 19 4.39 14.88 -33.66
CA PHE A 19 5.53 14.73 -32.74
C PHE A 19 6.39 13.53 -33.13
N ARG A 20 7.67 13.82 -33.43
CA ARG A 20 8.73 12.84 -33.67
C ARG A 20 9.14 12.23 -32.33
N ARG A 21 9.13 10.90 -32.21
CA ARG A 21 9.83 10.20 -31.13
C ARG A 21 11.32 10.12 -31.48
N VAL A 22 12.14 10.92 -30.79
CA VAL A 22 13.60 10.80 -30.71
C VAL A 22 13.97 10.90 -29.23
N GLY A 23 14.75 9.95 -28.73
CA GLY A 23 15.30 9.92 -27.37
C GLY A 23 15.61 8.48 -26.96
N ALA A 24 16.76 7.93 -27.36
CA ALA A 24 18.03 7.98 -26.62
C ALA A 24 18.05 7.06 -25.40
N THR A 25 18.33 5.78 -25.62
CA THR A 25 18.76 4.82 -24.60
C THR A 25 20.19 5.14 -24.20
N VAL A 26 20.38 5.75 -23.03
CA VAL A 26 21.69 5.88 -22.39
C VAL A 26 21.87 4.66 -21.49
N ALA A 27 22.79 3.78 -21.89
CA ALA A 27 23.32 2.74 -21.02
C ALA A 27 24.30 3.39 -20.04
N VAL A 28 23.97 3.39 -18.74
CA VAL A 28 24.93 3.70 -17.68
C VAL A 28 25.35 2.39 -17.05
N ALA A 29 26.51 1.89 -17.49
CA ALA A 29 27.28 0.89 -16.78
C ALA A 29 28.04 1.59 -15.65
N CYS A 30 27.69 1.31 -14.39
CA CYS A 30 28.57 1.58 -13.26
C CYS A 30 29.14 0.25 -12.78
N ALA A 31 30.36 -0.02 -13.23
CA ALA A 31 31.27 -0.97 -12.60
C ALA A 31 31.72 -0.39 -11.25
N ILE A 32 31.47 -1.11 -10.15
CA ILE A 32 32.18 -0.88 -8.89
C ILE A 32 33.17 -2.02 -8.70
N THR A 33 34.39 -1.74 -9.14
CA THR A 33 35.61 -2.46 -8.80
C THR A 33 36.09 -1.91 -7.46
N GLY A 34 36.22 -2.74 -6.42
CA GLY A 34 36.71 -2.29 -5.11
C GLY A 34 37.06 -3.46 -4.19
N SER A 35 38.35 -3.80 -4.18
CA SER A 35 38.98 -4.98 -3.61
C SER A 35 39.07 -5.01 -2.07
N ILE A 36 38.93 -6.23 -1.53
CA ILE A 36 39.83 -6.93 -0.58
C ILE A 36 40.30 -6.16 0.68
N MET A 37 39.79 -6.60 1.84
CA MET A 37 40.64 -6.86 3.00
C MET A 37 40.32 -8.26 3.53
N GLY A 38 41.29 -9.15 3.43
CA GLY A 38 41.35 -10.39 4.20
C GLY A 38 42.24 -10.21 5.42
N LEU A 39 41.96 -10.95 6.48
CA LEU A 39 42.83 -11.50 7.53
C LEU A 39 41.84 -12.23 8.48
N GLY A 40 41.84 -13.54 8.71
CA GLY A 40 42.90 -14.53 8.66
C GLY A 40 43.13 -15.05 10.08
N ALA A 41 42.61 -16.24 10.41
CA ALA A 41 43.23 -17.19 11.33
C ALA A 41 42.48 -18.53 11.30
N MET A 42 43.14 -19.54 10.73
CA MET A 42 42.83 -20.95 10.88
C MET A 42 43.52 -21.54 12.12
N GLY A 43 42.96 -22.65 12.61
CA GLY A 43 43.62 -23.62 13.51
C GLY A 43 43.04 -23.59 14.94
N ALA A 44 42.63 -24.69 15.56
CA ALA A 44 43.09 -26.07 15.40
C ALA A 44 42.02 -27.09 15.78
N LEU A 45 42.00 -28.21 15.05
CA LEU A 45 41.42 -29.49 15.45
C LEU A 45 42.49 -30.28 16.20
N ALA A 46 42.20 -30.72 17.43
CA ALA A 46 42.80 -31.90 18.06
C ALA A 46 41.81 -32.49 19.09
N THR A 47 41.70 -33.82 19.05
CA THR A 47 40.68 -34.69 19.66
C THR A 47 41.08 -35.17 21.09
N PRO A 48 40.45 -36.22 21.69
CA PRO A 48 39.70 -36.15 22.95
C PRO A 48 40.45 -36.73 24.17
N GLY A 49 39.98 -36.47 25.39
CA GLY A 49 40.43 -37.26 26.55
C GLY A 49 40.07 -36.72 27.92
N SER A 50 39.13 -37.41 28.56
CA SER A 50 38.88 -37.50 30.02
C SER A 50 37.79 -36.61 30.64
N SER A 51 36.96 -37.32 31.41
CA SER A 51 35.66 -37.01 32.02
C SER A 51 35.74 -36.15 33.31
N PRO A 52 34.60 -35.76 33.93
CA PRO A 52 34.34 -34.41 34.38
C PRO A 52 34.70 -34.13 35.85
N ALA A 53 35.02 -32.87 36.15
CA ALA A 53 34.78 -32.28 37.45
C ALA A 53 33.42 -31.58 37.42
N VAL A 54 32.50 -32.04 38.26
CA VAL A 54 31.22 -31.36 38.51
C VAL A 54 31.53 -30.04 39.21
N VAL A 55 31.47 -28.94 38.47
CA VAL A 55 31.39 -27.60 39.04
C VAL A 55 29.91 -27.27 39.13
N THR A 56 29.40 -27.26 40.35
CA THR A 56 28.13 -26.64 40.71
C THR A 56 28.16 -25.18 40.28
N ALA A 57 27.47 -24.87 39.18
CA ALA A 57 27.18 -23.50 38.80
C ALA A 57 26.17 -22.95 39.80
N SER A 58 26.59 -21.94 40.56
CA SER A 58 25.66 -21.05 41.23
C SER A 58 24.86 -20.32 40.16
N ASP A 59 23.54 -20.52 40.18
CA ASP A 59 22.57 -19.73 39.42
C ASP A 59 22.68 -18.26 39.85
N ASP A 60 23.46 -17.48 39.09
CA ASP A 60 23.27 -16.02 39.02
C ASP A 60 22.35 -15.76 37.83
N ALA A 61 21.06 -16.07 38.06
CA ALA A 61 20.00 -15.75 37.13
C ALA A 61 19.73 -14.25 37.22
N THR A 62 20.39 -13.48 36.37
CA THR A 62 19.94 -12.13 36.02
C THR A 62 18.46 -12.22 35.64
N PRO A 63 17.55 -11.53 36.33
CA PRO A 63 16.13 -11.65 36.04
C PRO A 63 15.89 -11.12 34.63
N THR A 64 15.58 -12.05 33.72
CA THR A 64 15.01 -11.70 32.43
C THR A 64 13.67 -11.04 32.74
N PRO A 65 13.41 -9.77 32.37
CA PRO A 65 12.14 -9.15 32.64
C PRO A 65 11.05 -9.99 31.97
N ALA A 66 10.13 -10.51 32.79
CA ALA A 66 8.96 -11.21 32.32
C ALA A 66 8.17 -10.26 31.41
N PHE A 67 7.95 -10.67 30.17
CA PHE A 67 7.14 -9.93 29.21
C PHE A 67 5.69 -9.99 29.70
N ASP A 68 5.23 -8.92 30.33
CA ASP A 68 3.82 -8.74 30.68
C ASP A 68 3.08 -8.22 29.44
N PRO A 69 2.25 -9.04 28.78
CA PRO A 69 1.53 -8.65 27.57
C PRO A 69 0.49 -7.54 27.82
N THR A 70 0.29 -7.10 29.06
CA THR A 70 -0.63 -6.01 29.43
C THR A 70 0.07 -4.66 29.60
N THR A 71 1.41 -4.62 29.61
CA THR A 71 2.14 -3.34 29.60
C THR A 71 2.14 -2.76 28.19
N LYS A 72 1.26 -1.78 27.96
CA LYS A 72 1.29 -0.97 26.74
C LYS A 72 2.64 -0.26 26.71
N VAL A 73 3.57 -0.75 25.89
CA VAL A 73 4.88 -0.10 25.69
C VAL A 73 4.59 1.32 25.26
N THR A 74 4.87 2.27 26.14
CA THR A 74 4.67 3.69 25.91
C THR A 74 6.04 4.26 25.58
N TYR A 75 6.20 4.79 24.38
CA TYR A 75 7.45 5.41 23.97
C TYR A 75 7.57 6.80 24.57
N THR A 76 8.80 7.21 24.88
CA THR A 76 9.04 8.52 25.46
C THR A 76 8.95 9.60 24.39
N GLU A 77 8.69 10.85 24.80
CA GLU A 77 8.74 12.00 23.90
C GLU A 77 10.13 12.15 23.24
N ALA A 78 11.19 11.73 23.94
CA ALA A 78 12.54 11.67 23.40
C ALA A 78 12.67 10.66 22.25
N ASP A 79 11.98 9.50 22.31
CA ASP A 79 11.98 8.52 21.23
C ASP A 79 11.32 9.10 19.98
N LEU A 80 10.13 9.69 20.12
CA LEU A 80 9.43 10.33 19.01
C LEU A 80 10.25 11.47 18.41
N ALA A 81 10.91 12.29 19.24
CA ALA A 81 11.79 13.37 18.78
C ALA A 81 13.02 12.82 18.04
N ALA A 82 13.62 11.72 18.51
CA ALA A 82 14.73 11.08 17.83
C ALA A 82 14.33 10.53 16.46
N PHE A 83 13.15 9.93 16.34
CA PHE A 83 12.61 9.49 15.06
C PHE A 83 12.35 10.67 14.11
N ALA A 84 11.69 11.73 14.59
CA ALA A 84 11.39 12.93 13.80
C ALA A 84 12.64 13.67 13.31
N ALA A 85 13.74 13.62 14.08
CA ALA A 85 15.03 14.19 13.68
C ALA A 85 15.87 13.27 12.78
N SER A 86 15.42 12.04 12.55
CA SER A 86 16.14 11.03 11.77
C SER A 86 15.83 11.13 10.27
N PRO A 87 16.67 10.55 9.40
CA PRO A 87 16.36 10.47 7.97
C PRO A 87 15.19 9.51 7.66
N TYR A 88 14.63 8.83 8.66
CA TYR A 88 13.46 7.95 8.55
C TYR A 88 12.14 8.66 8.87
N ALA A 89 12.13 9.96 9.15
CA ALA A 89 10.92 10.67 9.58
C ALA A 89 9.73 10.52 8.60
N GLY A 90 10.00 10.34 7.30
CA GLY A 90 8.97 10.08 6.29
C GLY A 90 8.51 8.62 6.21
N ASP A 91 9.24 7.68 6.80
CA ASP A 91 9.04 6.23 6.61
C ASP A 91 8.22 5.57 7.73
N ALA A 92 7.50 6.37 8.54
CA ALA A 92 6.70 5.85 9.65
C ALA A 92 5.65 4.83 9.17
N LEU A 93 5.02 5.08 8.01
CA LEU A 93 4.04 4.18 7.40
C LEU A 93 4.67 2.86 6.95
N ASN A 94 5.85 2.92 6.35
CA ASN A 94 6.61 1.74 5.94
C ASN A 94 7.01 0.87 7.13
N LEU A 95 7.47 1.49 8.21
CA LEU A 95 7.83 0.80 9.45
C LEU A 95 6.60 0.20 10.14
N ALA A 96 5.48 0.94 10.13
CA ALA A 96 4.19 0.47 10.61
C ALA A 96 3.72 -0.79 9.85
N ALA A 97 3.82 -0.78 8.52
CA ALA A 97 3.52 -1.93 7.69
C ALA A 97 4.44 -3.13 8.00
N ILE A 98 5.77 -2.92 8.11
CA ILE A 98 6.72 -3.99 8.42
C ILE A 98 6.46 -4.60 9.80
N TRP A 99 6.12 -3.79 10.79
CA TRP A 99 5.91 -4.25 12.17
C TRP A 99 4.45 -4.64 12.49
N GLY A 100 3.52 -4.46 11.57
CA GLY A 100 2.11 -4.80 11.76
C GLY A 100 1.44 -3.94 12.85
N THR A 101 1.69 -2.63 12.84
CA THR A 101 1.31 -1.70 13.91
C THR A 101 0.88 -0.35 13.32
N ASP A 102 0.40 0.59 14.15
CA ASP A 102 0.14 1.97 13.73
C ASP A 102 1.42 2.82 13.60
N THR A 103 1.30 3.97 12.93
CA THR A 103 2.42 4.89 12.64
C THR A 103 3.02 5.53 13.88
N GLU A 104 2.23 5.78 14.93
CA GLU A 104 2.71 6.38 16.18
C GLU A 104 3.61 5.39 16.94
N TRP A 105 3.15 4.15 17.07
CA TRP A 105 3.92 3.09 17.70
C TRP A 105 5.17 2.74 16.90
N ALA A 106 5.08 2.73 15.56
CA ALA A 106 6.23 2.55 14.69
C ALA A 106 7.25 3.69 14.88
N ALA A 107 6.82 4.94 14.89
CA ALA A 107 7.70 6.09 15.14
C ALA A 107 8.43 5.96 16.49
N GLY A 108 7.71 5.61 17.55
CA GLY A 108 8.30 5.42 18.88
C GLY A 108 9.32 4.27 18.93
N LYS A 109 8.98 3.12 18.34
CA LYS A 109 9.90 1.97 18.26
C LYS A 109 11.16 2.29 17.45
N ALA A 110 10.99 2.99 16.33
CA ALA A 110 12.09 3.40 15.48
C ALA A 110 12.99 4.40 16.20
N GLY A 111 12.42 5.39 16.87
CA GLY A 111 13.12 6.37 17.69
C GLY A 111 13.98 5.74 18.77
N SER A 112 13.40 4.81 19.54
CA SER A 112 14.13 4.05 20.56
C SER A 112 15.30 3.25 19.97
N LYS A 113 15.09 2.59 18.81
CA LYS A 113 16.17 1.89 18.09
C LYS A 113 17.27 2.82 17.61
N ILE A 114 16.92 3.99 17.07
CA ILE A 114 17.87 5.00 16.59
C ILE A 114 18.76 5.48 17.74
N GLN A 115 18.18 5.80 18.90
CA GLN A 115 18.95 6.22 20.09
C GLN A 115 19.91 5.11 20.57
N ALA A 116 19.49 3.86 20.49
CA ALA A 116 20.32 2.71 20.84
C ALA A 116 21.36 2.34 19.76
N GLY A 117 21.39 3.04 18.61
CA GLY A 117 22.27 2.70 17.48
C GLY A 117 21.92 1.37 16.80
N ILE A 118 20.68 0.89 16.96
CA ILE A 118 20.19 -0.36 16.36
C ILE A 118 19.64 -0.06 14.97
N ALA A 119 20.08 -0.81 13.97
CA ALA A 119 19.61 -0.67 12.60
C ALA A 119 18.10 -0.94 12.45
N LEU A 120 17.46 -0.16 11.58
CA LEU A 120 16.07 -0.36 11.14
C LEU A 120 16.00 -1.38 9.99
N PRO A 121 14.80 -1.87 9.60
CA PRO A 121 14.63 -2.90 8.58
C PRO A 121 15.13 -2.55 7.17
N PHE A 122 15.37 -1.27 6.88
CA PHE A 122 15.90 -0.76 5.62
C PHE A 122 16.81 0.45 5.89
N ALA A 123 17.71 0.79 4.98
CA ALA A 123 18.54 1.99 5.11
C ALA A 123 17.70 3.25 4.81
N PRO A 124 18.15 4.44 5.25
CA PRO A 124 17.39 5.67 5.00
C PRO A 124 17.18 5.91 3.51
N GLY A 125 15.94 6.18 3.10
CA GLY A 125 15.57 6.39 1.69
C GLY A 125 15.37 5.11 0.86
N GLU A 126 15.51 3.92 1.46
CA GLU A 126 15.31 2.64 0.76
C GLU A 126 13.92 2.00 1.01
N SER A 127 13.05 2.68 1.76
CA SER A 127 11.72 2.18 2.14
C SER A 127 10.83 1.83 0.94
N SER A 128 10.95 2.56 -0.16
CA SER A 128 10.21 2.34 -1.41
C SER A 128 10.70 1.15 -2.24
N SER A 129 11.89 0.62 -1.92
CA SER A 129 12.47 -0.56 -2.58
C SER A 129 12.19 -1.86 -1.82
N VAL A 130 11.54 -1.78 -0.66
CA VAL A 130 11.12 -2.95 0.12
C VAL A 130 9.99 -3.66 -0.62
N ASP A 131 10.10 -4.98 -0.74
CA ASP A 131 9.02 -5.81 -1.28
C ASP A 131 7.98 -6.09 -0.19
N TYR A 132 6.88 -5.32 -0.21
CA TYR A 132 5.79 -5.47 0.74
C TYR A 132 4.82 -6.57 0.31
N SER A 133 4.46 -7.42 1.26
CA SER A 133 3.38 -8.40 1.11
C SER A 133 2.02 -7.71 0.91
N THR A 134 1.04 -8.48 0.42
CA THR A 134 -0.35 -8.03 0.26
C THR A 134 -0.92 -7.47 1.55
N ASP A 135 -0.76 -8.18 2.68
CA ASP A 135 -1.28 -7.76 3.98
C ASP A 135 -0.67 -6.43 4.44
N GLN A 136 0.61 -6.20 4.15
CA GLN A 136 1.29 -4.95 4.48
C GLN A 136 0.78 -3.77 3.66
N LYS A 137 0.48 -3.99 2.38
CA LYS A 137 -0.14 -2.96 1.52
C LYS A 137 -1.53 -2.60 2.01
N LEU A 138 -2.34 -3.59 2.38
CA LEU A 138 -3.67 -3.37 2.95
C LEU A 138 -3.62 -2.61 4.28
N LEU A 139 -2.68 -2.97 5.16
CA LEU A 139 -2.50 -2.29 6.44
C LEU A 139 -2.08 -0.83 6.26
N ALA A 140 -1.20 -0.53 5.29
CA ALA A 140 -0.78 0.83 5.00
C ALA A 140 -1.98 1.72 4.63
N LEU A 141 -2.88 1.20 3.78
CA LEU A 141 -4.08 1.93 3.35
C LEU A 141 -5.07 2.20 4.49
N GLN A 142 -5.28 1.23 5.38
CA GLN A 142 -6.29 1.31 6.45
C GLN A 142 -6.12 2.54 7.36
N SER A 143 -4.88 3.04 7.50
CA SER A 143 -4.58 4.20 8.35
C SER A 143 -4.74 5.56 7.67
N GLN A 144 -4.93 5.58 6.34
CA GLN A 144 -4.82 6.81 5.53
C GLN A 144 -6.12 7.22 4.84
N VAL A 145 -6.96 6.25 4.45
CA VAL A 145 -8.09 6.48 3.55
C VAL A 145 -9.34 5.83 4.11
N ASP A 146 -10.46 6.54 4.06
CA ASP A 146 -11.73 5.95 4.44
C ASP A 146 -12.28 5.01 3.35
N PHE A 147 -13.25 4.19 3.72
CA PHE A 147 -13.79 3.18 2.81
C PHE A 147 -14.52 3.78 1.61
N THR A 148 -15.19 4.92 1.77
CA THR A 148 -15.94 5.59 0.71
C THR A 148 -14.99 6.13 -0.36
N GLU A 149 -13.90 6.75 0.04
CA GLU A 149 -12.85 7.23 -0.87
C GLU A 149 -12.18 6.06 -1.62
N ILE A 150 -11.90 4.93 -0.94
CA ILE A 150 -11.40 3.72 -1.61
C ILE A 150 -12.38 3.22 -2.67
N MET A 151 -13.69 3.20 -2.37
CA MET A 151 -14.72 2.75 -3.31
C MET A 151 -14.79 3.67 -4.53
N GLN A 152 -14.72 4.98 -4.32
CA GLN A 152 -14.72 5.98 -5.39
C GLN A 152 -13.49 5.83 -6.31
N LEU A 153 -12.31 5.63 -5.73
CA LEU A 153 -11.08 5.41 -6.50
C LEU A 153 -11.11 4.08 -7.25
N ALA A 154 -11.60 3.01 -6.62
CA ALA A 154 -11.72 1.70 -7.25
C ALA A 154 -12.65 1.72 -8.46
N ALA A 155 -13.81 2.39 -8.33
CA ALA A 155 -14.74 2.58 -9.44
C ALA A 155 -14.12 3.39 -10.59
N ALA A 156 -13.43 4.49 -10.26
CA ALA A 156 -12.79 5.38 -11.24
C ALA A 156 -11.63 4.73 -12.01
N TRP A 157 -10.99 3.74 -11.40
CA TRP A 157 -9.91 2.96 -12.01
C TRP A 157 -10.39 1.73 -12.79
N ASP A 158 -11.70 1.49 -12.80
CA ASP A 158 -12.28 0.27 -13.37
C ASP A 158 -11.65 -0.98 -12.76
N SER A 159 -11.50 -1.00 -11.43
CA SER A 159 -10.92 -2.14 -10.73
C SER A 159 -11.87 -3.33 -10.79
N ASP A 160 -11.32 -4.53 -11.08
CA ASP A 160 -12.10 -5.78 -11.11
C ASP A 160 -12.69 -6.15 -9.73
N ASP A 161 -11.97 -5.82 -8.65
CA ASP A 161 -12.38 -6.09 -7.29
C ASP A 161 -11.78 -5.09 -6.29
N LEU A 162 -12.47 -4.93 -5.17
CA LEU A 162 -12.10 -3.95 -4.15
C LEU A 162 -10.80 -4.31 -3.40
N LEU A 163 -10.45 -5.59 -3.31
CA LEU A 163 -9.20 -6.03 -2.66
C LEU A 163 -8.01 -5.60 -3.51
N SER A 164 -8.04 -5.84 -4.81
CA SER A 164 -6.99 -5.44 -5.75
C SER A 164 -6.78 -3.93 -5.74
N ALA A 165 -7.86 -3.14 -5.79
CA ALA A 165 -7.78 -1.68 -5.67
C ALA A 165 -7.09 -1.22 -4.36
N LYS A 166 -7.45 -1.84 -3.23
CA LYS A 166 -6.82 -1.54 -1.93
C LYS A 166 -5.32 -1.87 -1.91
N VAL A 167 -4.93 -2.97 -2.53
CA VAL A 167 -3.52 -3.39 -2.62
C VAL A 167 -2.72 -2.37 -3.43
N GLU A 168 -3.27 -1.88 -4.55
CA GLU A 168 -2.61 -0.88 -5.39
C GLU A 168 -2.49 0.47 -4.69
N LEU A 169 -3.57 0.96 -4.07
CA LEU A 169 -3.55 2.20 -3.27
C LEU A 169 -2.55 2.11 -2.11
N GLY A 170 -2.54 0.97 -1.40
CA GLY A 170 -1.56 0.71 -0.35
C GLY A 170 -0.12 0.68 -0.85
N ALA A 171 0.11 0.14 -2.05
CA ALA A 171 1.43 0.15 -2.68
C ALA A 171 1.89 1.56 -3.05
N LEU A 172 0.99 2.43 -3.54
CA LEU A 172 1.31 3.84 -3.80
C LEU A 172 1.75 4.55 -2.53
N LEU A 173 1.01 4.39 -1.44
CA LEU A 173 1.35 4.99 -0.14
C LEU A 173 2.72 4.53 0.37
N LEU A 174 3.02 3.24 0.28
CA LEU A 174 4.32 2.69 0.69
C LEU A 174 5.48 3.12 -0.22
N ALA A 175 5.18 3.49 -1.47
CA ALA A 175 6.14 4.06 -2.40
C ALA A 175 6.28 5.59 -2.28
N HIS A 176 5.66 6.20 -1.24
CA HIS A 176 5.58 7.66 -1.05
C HIS A 176 4.97 8.40 -2.26
N GLN A 177 4.11 7.72 -3.00
CA GLN A 177 3.37 8.32 -4.11
C GLN A 177 2.06 8.90 -3.59
N PRO A 178 1.63 10.06 -4.10
CA PRO A 178 0.33 10.61 -3.76
C PRO A 178 -0.77 9.67 -4.27
N LEU A 179 -1.86 9.59 -3.52
CA LEU A 179 -3.08 8.99 -4.03
C LEU A 179 -3.68 9.89 -5.12
N PRO A 180 -4.32 9.31 -6.15
CA PRO A 180 -5.05 10.11 -7.12
C PRO A 180 -6.18 10.88 -6.46
N ALA A 181 -6.53 12.01 -7.05
CA ALA A 181 -7.72 12.74 -6.61
C ALA A 181 -8.99 11.96 -6.95
N VAL A 182 -9.90 11.91 -6.00
CA VAL A 182 -11.26 11.41 -6.19
C VAL A 182 -11.97 12.21 -7.29
N PRO A 183 -12.63 11.55 -8.27
CA PRO A 183 -13.45 12.24 -9.25
C PRO A 183 -14.62 12.99 -8.61
N THR A 184 -14.94 14.18 -9.13
CA THR A 184 -16.10 14.96 -8.68
C THR A 184 -17.42 14.52 -9.31
N SER A 185 -17.35 13.67 -10.33
CA SER A 185 -18.50 13.10 -11.03
C SER A 185 -18.14 11.72 -11.54
N PHE A 186 -19.12 10.82 -11.55
CA PHE A 186 -18.97 9.47 -12.07
C PHE A 186 -19.88 9.28 -13.28
N SER A 187 -19.33 8.65 -14.31
CA SER A 187 -20.03 8.09 -15.46
C SER A 187 -20.99 6.98 -15.05
N ASP A 188 -21.85 6.57 -15.98
CA ASP A 188 -22.79 5.48 -15.70
C ASP A 188 -22.05 4.13 -15.54
N GLU A 189 -21.01 3.88 -16.33
CA GLU A 189 -20.14 2.70 -16.21
C GLU A 189 -19.47 2.61 -14.82
N GLU A 190 -18.93 3.72 -14.30
CA GLU A 190 -18.34 3.75 -12.95
C GLU A 190 -19.38 3.50 -11.84
N LYS A 191 -20.63 3.96 -12.02
CA LYS A 191 -21.71 3.67 -11.06
C LYS A 191 -22.10 2.20 -11.10
N GLU A 192 -22.16 1.59 -12.28
CA GLU A 192 -22.40 0.15 -12.41
C GLU A 192 -21.27 -0.65 -11.76
N ASN A 193 -20.02 -0.25 -11.99
CA ASN A 193 -18.88 -0.90 -11.35
C ASN A 193 -18.94 -0.76 -9.82
N ALA A 194 -19.25 0.41 -9.29
CA ALA A 194 -19.41 0.61 -7.84
C ALA A 194 -20.47 -0.32 -7.22
N PHE A 195 -21.58 -0.58 -7.93
CA PHE A 195 -22.59 -1.54 -7.50
C PHE A 195 -22.04 -2.98 -7.42
N GLY A 196 -21.27 -3.40 -8.44
CA GLY A 196 -20.61 -4.70 -8.48
C GLY A 196 -19.50 -4.86 -7.43
N LEU A 197 -18.68 -3.83 -7.24
CA LEU A 197 -17.60 -3.79 -6.24
C LEU A 197 -18.10 -3.94 -4.80
N TRP A 198 -19.31 -3.46 -4.52
CA TRP A 198 -19.97 -3.68 -3.24
C TRP A 198 -20.42 -5.13 -3.02
N GLY A 199 -20.43 -5.93 -4.09
CA GLY A 199 -20.87 -7.32 -4.08
C GLY A 199 -22.37 -7.49 -4.31
N TYR A 200 -23.08 -6.44 -4.73
CA TYR A 200 -24.49 -6.59 -5.12
C TYR A 200 -24.61 -7.30 -6.47
N THR A 201 -25.66 -8.11 -6.59
CA THR A 201 -25.94 -8.92 -7.78
C THR A 201 -27.18 -8.41 -8.50
N ASP A 202 -27.44 -8.96 -9.69
CA ASP A 202 -28.68 -8.72 -10.45
C ASP A 202 -29.94 -9.00 -9.62
N ALA A 203 -29.89 -9.96 -8.69
CA ALA A 203 -31.03 -10.26 -7.83
C ALA A 203 -31.33 -9.12 -6.85
N GLU A 204 -30.30 -8.47 -6.30
CA GLU A 204 -30.47 -7.25 -5.50
C GLU A 204 -30.92 -6.07 -6.36
N ALA A 205 -30.38 -5.93 -7.57
CA ALA A 205 -30.79 -4.89 -8.50
C ALA A 205 -32.29 -4.96 -8.82
N VAL A 206 -32.85 -6.17 -9.03
CA VAL A 206 -34.29 -6.36 -9.25
C VAL A 206 -35.12 -5.98 -8.02
N LYS A 207 -34.65 -6.27 -6.81
CA LYS A 207 -35.33 -5.85 -5.57
C LYS A 207 -35.35 -4.32 -5.45
N LEU A 208 -34.22 -3.67 -5.70
CA LEU A 208 -34.10 -2.21 -5.71
C LEU A 208 -34.99 -1.56 -6.77
N ALA A 209 -35.02 -2.14 -7.98
CA ALA A 209 -35.89 -1.72 -9.06
C ALA A 209 -37.37 -1.77 -8.65
N GLY A 210 -37.79 -2.84 -7.97
CA GLY A 210 -39.13 -2.96 -7.40
C GLY A 210 -39.43 -1.91 -6.31
N LEU A 211 -38.49 -1.66 -5.40
CA LEU A 211 -38.65 -0.67 -4.33
C LEU A 211 -38.74 0.77 -4.85
N TRP A 212 -37.91 1.10 -5.84
CA TRP A 212 -37.86 2.43 -6.43
C TRP A 212 -38.82 2.62 -7.61
N GLN A 213 -39.54 1.57 -8.02
CA GLN A 213 -40.48 1.57 -9.15
C GLN A 213 -39.81 2.02 -10.47
N THR A 214 -38.64 1.45 -10.75
CA THR A 214 -37.82 1.75 -11.94
C THR A 214 -37.37 0.45 -12.61
N ASP A 215 -36.72 0.52 -13.79
CA ASP A 215 -36.06 -0.64 -14.40
C ASP A 215 -34.74 -1.01 -13.68
N THR A 216 -34.28 -2.25 -13.89
CA THR A 216 -33.08 -2.79 -13.22
C THR A 216 -31.83 -1.96 -13.47
N HIS A 217 -31.60 -1.48 -14.69
CA HIS A 217 -30.39 -0.72 -15.02
C HIS A 217 -30.42 0.65 -14.34
N SER A 218 -31.54 1.37 -14.41
CA SER A 218 -31.71 2.63 -13.66
C SER A 218 -31.56 2.45 -12.14
N ALA A 219 -31.99 1.31 -11.59
CA ALA A 219 -31.76 0.98 -10.19
C ALA A 219 -30.27 0.78 -9.89
N ILE A 220 -29.52 0.08 -10.74
CA ILE A 220 -28.06 -0.08 -10.59
C ILE A 220 -27.38 1.29 -10.58
N LEU A 221 -27.70 2.18 -11.53
CA LEU A 221 -27.09 3.51 -11.60
C LEU A 221 -27.39 4.37 -10.36
N ARG A 222 -28.63 4.31 -9.86
CA ARG A 222 -29.02 5.00 -8.63
C ARG A 222 -28.30 4.42 -7.42
N ALA A 223 -28.24 3.10 -7.30
CA ALA A 223 -27.54 2.41 -6.24
C ALA A 223 -26.04 2.72 -6.24
N GLY A 224 -25.39 2.70 -7.41
CA GLY A 224 -24.00 3.11 -7.57
C GLY A 224 -23.77 4.55 -7.13
N THR A 225 -24.69 5.46 -7.46
CA THR A 225 -24.64 6.85 -6.98
C THR A 225 -24.72 6.94 -5.45
N ASP A 226 -25.64 6.19 -4.83
CA ASP A 226 -25.81 6.18 -3.37
C ASP A 226 -24.58 5.55 -2.67
N ILE A 227 -24.04 4.44 -3.19
CA ILE A 227 -22.81 3.78 -2.73
C ILE A 227 -21.62 4.75 -2.79
N LEU A 228 -21.43 5.42 -3.93
CA LEU A 228 -20.34 6.36 -4.13
C LEU A 228 -20.49 7.61 -3.24
N ALA A 229 -21.70 7.95 -2.80
CA ALA A 229 -21.95 8.99 -1.81
C ALA A 229 -21.77 8.50 -0.35
N GLY A 230 -21.46 7.22 -0.14
CA GLY A 230 -21.35 6.61 1.18
C GLY A 230 -22.69 6.35 1.88
N ASN A 231 -23.80 6.31 1.13
CA ASN A 231 -25.13 6.03 1.64
C ASN A 231 -25.44 4.53 1.58
N ASP A 232 -26.19 4.05 2.57
CA ASP A 232 -26.71 2.68 2.58
C ASP A 232 -27.85 2.50 1.56
N LEU A 233 -27.92 1.30 0.96
CA LEU A 233 -29.03 0.93 0.09
C LEU A 233 -30.20 0.35 0.89
N PRO A 234 -31.47 0.55 0.46
CA PRO A 234 -32.64 0.03 1.15
C PRO A 234 -32.89 -1.44 0.78
N LEU A 235 -32.05 -2.37 1.25
CA LEU A 235 -32.15 -3.83 1.00
C LEU A 235 -32.18 -4.67 2.27
#